data_AF-A0A0N0MD62-F1
#
_entry.id   AF-A0A0N0MD62-F1
#
_cell.length_a   1.000
_cell.length_b   1.000
_cell.length_c   1.000
_cell.angle_alpha   90.00
_cell.angle_beta   90.00
_cell.angle_gamma   90.00
#
_symmetry.space_group_name_H-M   'P 1'
#
loop_
_entity.id
_entity.type
_entity.pdbx_description
1 polymer ?
#
loop_
_entity_poly.entity_id
_entity_poly.type
_entity_poly.pdbx_seq_one_letter_code
_entity_poly.pdbx_strand_id
1 'polypeptide(L)'
;MPSPVDFYFWTGSTYTYLTVKRIGALAEREGVSVNWRPYNLRALLREHNHVPFPSGRAKTAYMWRDLERRAEMHGLPFPTTQPAYPSDPETLNFKAALLASEEGWAKEYALASFDWWFLRGRPPGMDENLTAMLTEMGRDAGTILNRINAVEMDAKMTASADEARALGLFGSPHFVVGREVFWGDDRLEDAFSWARSGRVIEQPAGSRP
;
A
#
# COMPACT_ATOMS: atom_id res chain seq x y z
N MET A 1 -17.89 16.66 10.91
CA MET A 1 -17.35 15.98 9.72
C MET A 1 -16.43 14.87 10.19
N PRO A 2 -16.42 13.69 9.55
CA PRO A 2 -15.49 12.62 9.91
C PRO A 2 -14.03 13.08 9.88
N SER A 3 -13.19 12.53 10.75
CA SER A 3 -11.74 12.74 10.67
C SER A 3 -11.19 12.06 9.41
N PRO A 4 -10.22 12.66 8.70
CA PRO A 4 -9.55 11.97 7.59
C PRO A 4 -8.82 10.72 8.07
N VAL A 5 -8.68 9.74 7.18
CA VAL A 5 -7.86 8.54 7.38
C VAL A 5 -6.54 8.73 6.64
N ASP A 6 -5.41 8.76 7.34
CA ASP A 6 -4.10 8.66 6.72
C ASP A 6 -3.78 7.17 6.46
N PHE A 7 -3.78 6.79 5.18
CA PHE A 7 -3.49 5.44 4.72
C PHE A 7 -1.99 5.29 4.43
N TYR A 8 -1.27 4.67 5.37
CA TYR A 8 0.16 4.41 5.25
C TYR A 8 0.42 3.08 4.54
N PHE A 9 1.20 3.10 3.46
CA PHE A 9 1.44 1.90 2.66
C PHE A 9 2.86 1.76 2.09
N TRP A 10 3.21 0.50 1.80
CA TRP A 10 4.42 0.12 1.05
C TRP A 10 3.99 -0.65 -0.21
N THR A 11 4.50 -0.24 -1.37
CA THR A 11 4.14 -0.82 -2.68
C THR A 11 4.60 -2.27 -2.85
N GLY A 12 5.58 -2.72 -2.05
CA GLY A 12 5.99 -4.13 -2.00
C GLY A 12 5.27 -4.99 -0.95
N SER A 13 4.22 -4.48 -0.29
CA SER A 13 3.44 -5.24 0.71
C SER A 13 2.26 -5.94 0.05
N THR A 14 2.11 -7.24 0.30
CA THR A 14 1.10 -8.05 -0.40
C THR A 14 -0.33 -7.76 0.06
N TYR A 15 -0.58 -7.65 1.37
CA TYR A 15 -1.92 -7.33 1.89
C TYR A 15 -2.41 -5.93 1.52
N THR A 16 -1.49 -5.01 1.20
CA THR A 16 -1.84 -3.66 0.72
C THR A 16 -2.62 -3.71 -0.59
N TYR A 17 -2.46 -4.75 -1.42
CA TYR A 17 -3.27 -4.96 -2.63
C TYR A 17 -4.78 -4.92 -2.34
N LEU A 18 -5.22 -5.68 -1.33
CA LEU A 18 -6.63 -5.78 -0.95
C LEU A 18 -7.18 -4.40 -0.55
N THR A 19 -6.42 -3.68 0.27
CA THR A 19 -6.79 -2.35 0.74
C THR A 19 -6.85 -1.34 -0.41
N VAL A 20 -5.84 -1.28 -1.27
CA VAL A 20 -5.79 -0.36 -2.42
C VAL A 20 -7.00 -0.54 -3.34
N LYS A 21 -7.45 -1.78 -3.52
CA LYS A 21 -8.62 -2.08 -4.35
C LYS A 21 -9.97 -1.70 -3.72
N ARG A 22 -10.04 -1.53 -2.40
CA ARG A 22 -11.31 -1.36 -1.68
C ARG A 22 -11.48 0.00 -1.02
N ILE A 23 -10.37 0.63 -0.60
CA ILE A 23 -10.40 1.85 0.23
C ILE A 23 -11.08 3.03 -0.45
N GLY A 24 -10.98 3.16 -1.79
CA GLY A 24 -11.64 4.24 -2.53
C GLY A 24 -13.16 4.18 -2.45
N ALA A 25 -13.75 3.02 -2.76
CA ALA A 25 -15.19 2.82 -2.69
C ALA A 25 -15.71 2.93 -1.24
N LEU A 26 -14.92 2.45 -0.27
CA LEU A 26 -15.24 2.63 1.14
C LEU A 26 -15.25 4.11 1.55
N ALA A 27 -14.24 4.88 1.13
CA ALA A 27 -14.16 6.31 1.41
C ALA A 27 -15.34 7.10 0.87
N GLU A 28 -15.75 6.82 -0.37
CA GLU A 28 -16.92 7.42 -0.99
C GLU A 28 -18.21 7.07 -0.23
N ARG A 29 -18.40 5.78 0.09
CA ARG A 29 -19.59 5.30 0.81
C ARG A 29 -19.72 5.91 2.21
N GLU A 30 -18.61 6.02 2.93
CA GLU A 30 -18.59 6.46 4.33
C GLU A 30 -18.45 7.98 4.48
N GLY A 31 -18.23 8.71 3.39
CA GLY A 31 -18.00 10.16 3.41
C GLY A 31 -16.74 10.56 4.17
N VAL A 32 -15.70 9.72 4.13
CA VAL A 32 -14.42 9.91 4.84
C VAL A 32 -13.32 10.14 3.81
N SER A 33 -12.54 11.21 3.94
CA SER A 33 -11.40 11.45 3.06
C SER A 33 -10.19 10.58 3.44
N VAL A 34 -9.39 10.22 2.44
CA VAL A 34 -8.20 9.38 2.61
C VAL A 34 -6.97 10.10 2.07
N ASN A 35 -5.94 10.23 2.92
CA ASN A 35 -4.63 10.69 2.51
C ASN A 35 -3.75 9.48 2.21
N TRP A 36 -3.22 9.37 1.00
CA TRP A 36 -2.39 8.25 0.59
C TRP A 36 -0.93 8.53 0.95
N ARG A 37 -0.39 7.80 1.92
CA ARG A 37 0.92 8.04 2.55
C ARG A 37 1.89 6.87 2.30
N PRO A 38 2.58 6.81 1.15
CA PRO A 38 3.66 5.84 0.99
C PRO A 38 4.78 6.15 2.00
N TYR A 39 5.33 5.12 2.67
CA TYR A 39 6.43 5.30 3.63
C TYR A 39 7.44 4.16 3.58
N ASN A 40 8.68 4.43 3.98
CA ASN A 40 9.80 3.50 3.86
C ASN A 40 9.77 2.37 4.92
N LEU A 41 8.86 1.41 4.76
CA LEU A 41 8.74 0.23 5.63
C LEU A 41 10.03 -0.60 5.68
N ARG A 42 10.81 -0.63 4.59
CA ARG A 42 12.06 -1.40 4.55
C ARG A 42 13.07 -0.94 5.59
N ALA A 43 13.14 0.36 5.89
CA ALA A 43 14.00 0.87 6.95
C ALA A 43 13.64 0.24 8.31
N LEU A 44 12.35 0.26 8.66
CA LEU A 44 11.82 -0.29 9.91
C LEU A 44 12.03 -1.81 10.00
N LEU A 45 11.79 -2.55 8.92
CA LEU A 45 11.99 -4.01 8.92
C LEU A 45 13.47 -4.41 9.15
N ARG A 46 14.41 -3.64 8.60
CA ARG A 46 15.86 -3.89 8.79
C ARG A 46 16.29 -3.68 10.24
N GLU A 47 15.76 -2.67 10.91
CA GLU A 47 16.04 -2.40 12.33
C GLU A 47 15.65 -3.57 13.24
N HIS A 48 14.58 -4.28 12.88
CA HIS A 48 14.11 -5.46 13.61
C HIS A 48 14.64 -6.79 13.07
N ASN A 49 15.58 -6.78 12.12
CA ASN A 49 16.05 -7.99 11.42
C ASN A 49 14.91 -8.88 10.91
N HIS A 50 13.82 -8.27 10.44
CA HIS A 50 12.58 -8.97 10.11
C HIS A 50 12.44 -9.15 8.60
N VAL A 51 12.39 -10.40 8.15
CA VAL A 51 12.00 -10.75 6.78
C VAL A 51 10.55 -11.26 6.81
N PRO A 52 9.56 -10.54 6.25
CA PRO A 52 8.15 -10.87 6.44
C PRO A 52 7.77 -12.26 5.95
N PHE A 53 8.13 -12.58 4.70
CA PHE A 53 7.72 -13.79 3.98
C PHE A 53 8.89 -14.38 3.18
N PRO A 54 9.86 -15.04 3.84
CA PRO A 54 10.98 -15.68 3.15
C PRO A 54 10.48 -16.81 2.22
N SER A 55 11.09 -16.94 1.04
CA SER A 55 10.73 -17.95 0.04
C SER A 55 10.82 -19.38 0.58
N GLY A 56 9.93 -20.25 0.11
CA GLY A 56 9.93 -21.68 0.47
C GLY A 56 9.49 -22.00 1.91
N ARG A 57 8.88 -21.05 2.63
CA ARG A 57 8.39 -21.25 4.01
C ARG A 57 6.87 -21.34 4.08
N ALA A 58 6.36 -22.09 5.06
CA ALA A 58 4.93 -22.27 5.30
C ALA A 58 4.16 -20.95 5.47
N LYS A 59 4.77 -19.95 6.13
CA LYS A 59 4.19 -18.61 6.29
C LYS A 59 3.90 -17.92 4.95
N THR A 60 4.79 -18.10 3.96
CA THR A 60 4.64 -17.52 2.62
C THR A 60 3.53 -18.22 1.83
N ALA A 61 3.46 -19.54 1.90
CA ALA A 61 2.36 -20.30 1.30
C ALA A 61 1.00 -19.93 1.90
N TYR A 62 0.94 -19.77 3.23
CA TYR A 62 -0.26 -19.30 3.93
C TYR A 62 -0.67 -17.90 3.45
N MET A 63 0.28 -16.96 3.40
CA MET A 63 0.01 -15.58 3.00
C MET A 63 -0.62 -15.50 1.60
N TRP A 64 -0.11 -16.24 0.61
CA TRP A 64 -0.72 -16.28 -0.72
C TRP A 64 -2.13 -16.86 -0.72
N ARG A 65 -2.34 -17.98 -0.02
CA ARG A 65 -3.66 -18.60 0.07
C ARG A 65 -4.66 -17.74 0.84
N ASP A 66 -4.19 -16.98 1.82
CA ASP A 66 -5.03 -16.05 2.58
C ASP A 66 -5.45 -14.84 1.76
N LEU A 67 -4.52 -14.26 0.99
CA LEU A 67 -4.83 -13.18 0.04
C LEU A 67 -5.88 -13.62 -0.98
N GLU A 68 -5.76 -14.85 -1.50
CA GLU A 68 -6.74 -15.41 -2.45
C GLU A 68 -8.15 -15.49 -1.82
N ARG A 69 -8.27 -16.08 -0.63
CA ARG A 69 -9.57 -16.17 0.09
C ARG A 69 -10.16 -14.79 0.39
N ARG A 70 -9.32 -13.82 0.77
CA ARG A 70 -9.78 -12.46 1.05
C ARG A 70 -10.18 -11.72 -0.21
N ALA A 71 -9.44 -11.89 -1.31
CA ALA A 71 -9.82 -11.33 -2.60
C ALA A 71 -11.18 -11.88 -3.04
N GLU A 72 -11.41 -13.19 -2.91
CA GLU A 72 -12.71 -13.84 -3.16
C GLU A 72 -13.81 -13.26 -2.27
N MET A 73 -13.58 -13.15 -0.95
CA MET A 73 -14.52 -12.54 0.00
C MET A 73 -14.87 -11.09 -0.34
N HIS A 74 -14.02 -10.37 -1.07
CA HIS A 74 -14.22 -8.98 -1.43
C HIS A 74 -14.62 -8.78 -2.90
N GLY A 75 -14.83 -9.85 -3.66
CA GLY A 75 -15.12 -9.79 -5.09
C GLY A 75 -13.99 -9.16 -5.92
N LEU A 76 -12.74 -9.24 -5.44
CA LEU A 76 -11.58 -8.66 -6.11
C LEU A 76 -10.95 -9.66 -7.09
N PRO A 77 -10.40 -9.18 -8.22
CA PRO A 77 -9.59 -10.03 -9.07
C PRO A 77 -8.35 -10.52 -8.30
N PHE A 78 -7.92 -11.75 -8.56
CA PHE A 78 -6.71 -12.32 -7.99
C PHE A 78 -5.97 -13.11 -9.09
N PRO A 79 -4.63 -13.06 -9.15
CA PRO A 79 -3.91 -13.73 -10.23
C PRO A 79 -4.02 -15.25 -10.15
N THR A 80 -4.07 -15.89 -11.32
CA THR A 80 -4.04 -17.34 -11.45
C THR A 80 -2.69 -17.96 -11.07
N THR A 81 -1.61 -17.16 -11.18
CA THR A 81 -0.24 -17.57 -10.85
C THR A 81 0.33 -16.61 -9.82
N GLN A 82 1.01 -17.13 -8.80
CA GLN A 82 1.63 -16.29 -7.77
C GLN A 82 2.62 -15.31 -8.41
N PRO A 83 2.46 -13.99 -8.18
CA PRO A 83 3.37 -13.01 -8.76
C PRO A 83 4.72 -13.06 -8.05
N ALA A 84 5.76 -12.55 -8.71
CA ALA A 84 7.10 -12.50 -8.14
C ALA A 84 7.11 -11.72 -6.81
N TYR A 85 7.80 -12.26 -5.81
CA TYR A 85 7.98 -11.65 -4.50
C TYR A 85 9.38 -11.98 -3.93
N PRO A 86 10.11 -11.00 -3.37
CA PRO A 86 9.77 -9.58 -3.23
C PRO A 86 9.63 -8.84 -4.58
N SER A 87 8.69 -7.89 -4.66
CA SER A 87 8.34 -7.20 -5.92
C SER A 87 9.08 -5.88 -6.15
N ASP A 88 9.78 -5.38 -5.15
CA ASP A 88 10.47 -4.09 -5.22
C ASP A 88 11.84 -4.16 -4.55
N PRO A 89 12.79 -4.97 -5.07
CA PRO A 89 14.07 -5.21 -4.44
C PRO A 89 14.93 -3.94 -4.31
N GLU A 90 14.79 -2.97 -5.21
CA GLU A 90 15.59 -1.73 -5.24
C GLU A 90 14.83 -0.49 -4.75
N THR A 91 13.62 -0.66 -4.20
CA THR A 91 12.72 0.44 -3.76
C THR A 91 12.27 1.39 -4.88
N LEU A 92 12.48 1.03 -6.14
CA LEU A 92 12.16 1.88 -7.29
C LEU A 92 10.66 2.20 -7.32
N ASN A 93 9.83 1.18 -7.13
CA ASN A 93 8.38 1.33 -7.10
C ASN A 93 7.95 2.24 -5.93
N PHE A 94 8.56 2.05 -4.76
CA PHE A 94 8.32 2.91 -3.61
C PHE A 94 8.72 4.36 -3.84
N LYS A 95 9.91 4.63 -4.38
CA LYS A 95 10.37 6.01 -4.63
C LYS A 95 9.43 6.76 -5.57
N ALA A 96 8.94 6.08 -6.60
CA ALA A 96 7.93 6.63 -7.49
C ALA A 96 6.57 6.83 -6.80
N ALA A 97 6.16 5.96 -5.87
CA ALA A 97 4.99 6.20 -5.02
C ALA A 97 5.15 7.45 -4.14
N LEU A 98 6.32 7.63 -3.53
CA LEU A 98 6.62 8.78 -2.69
C LEU A 98 6.53 10.08 -3.49
N LEU A 99 7.13 10.10 -4.67
CA LEU A 99 7.01 11.22 -5.60
C LEU A 99 5.55 11.46 -6.03
N ALA A 100 4.79 10.40 -6.32
CA ALA A 100 3.37 10.49 -6.66
C ALA A 100 2.54 11.15 -5.56
N SER A 101 2.88 10.87 -4.30
CA SER A 101 2.23 11.48 -3.14
C SER A 101 2.52 12.96 -3.03
N GLU A 102 3.75 13.40 -3.27
CA GLU A 102 4.11 14.83 -3.25
C GLU A 102 3.37 15.63 -4.32
N GLU A 103 3.05 14.98 -5.43
CA GLU A 103 2.41 15.60 -6.58
C GLU A 103 0.90 15.37 -6.67
N GLY A 104 0.32 14.70 -5.67
CA GLY A 104 -1.14 14.55 -5.54
C GLY A 104 -1.77 13.47 -6.42
N TRP A 105 -1.00 12.49 -6.90
CA TRP A 105 -1.50 11.38 -7.73
C TRP A 105 -1.14 9.98 -7.18
N ALA A 106 -0.93 9.87 -5.87
CA ALA A 106 -0.61 8.61 -5.20
C ALA A 106 -1.71 7.54 -5.31
N LYS A 107 -2.99 7.93 -5.33
CA LYS A 107 -4.11 6.97 -5.49
C LYS A 107 -4.02 6.25 -6.84
N GLU A 108 -3.87 7.02 -7.91
CA GLU A 108 -3.75 6.53 -9.28
C GLU A 108 -2.50 5.65 -9.43
N TYR A 109 -1.38 6.09 -8.85
CA TYR A 109 -0.15 5.30 -8.86
C TYR A 109 -0.27 3.98 -8.11
N ALA A 110 -0.84 3.99 -6.91
CA ALA A 110 -1.01 2.77 -6.12
C ALA A 110 -1.90 1.76 -6.86
N LEU A 111 -3.03 2.20 -7.43
CA LEU A 111 -3.91 1.35 -8.22
C LEU A 111 -3.16 0.71 -9.40
N ALA A 112 -2.47 1.52 -10.21
CA ALA A 112 -1.71 1.04 -11.36
C ALA A 112 -0.57 0.08 -10.94
N SER A 113 0.16 0.43 -9.89
CA SER A 113 1.31 -0.33 -9.39
C SER A 113 0.91 -1.73 -8.91
N PHE A 114 -0.17 -1.80 -8.14
CA PHE A 114 -0.72 -3.06 -7.67
C PHE A 114 -1.36 -3.87 -8.80
N ASP A 115 -1.98 -3.25 -9.81
CA ASP A 115 -2.48 -3.96 -11.00
C ASP A 115 -1.36 -4.58 -11.84
N TRP A 116 -0.31 -3.80 -12.09
CA TRP A 116 0.86 -4.26 -12.81
C TRP A 116 1.54 -5.43 -12.09
N TRP A 117 1.71 -5.32 -10.78
CA TRP A 117 2.30 -6.41 -10.01
C TRP A 117 1.39 -7.63 -9.89
N PHE A 118 0.20 -7.49 -9.30
CA PHE A 118 -0.65 -8.63 -8.97
C PHE A 118 -1.32 -9.21 -10.20
N LEU A 119 -1.97 -8.40 -11.03
CA LEU A 119 -2.81 -8.94 -12.11
C LEU A 119 -2.03 -9.24 -13.37
N ARG A 120 -0.97 -8.47 -13.65
CA ARG A 120 -0.17 -8.63 -14.88
C ARG A 120 1.13 -9.40 -14.65
N GLY A 121 1.52 -9.68 -13.41
CA GLY A 121 2.78 -10.35 -13.09
C GLY A 121 4.02 -9.54 -13.46
N ARG A 122 3.90 -8.21 -13.59
CA ARG A 122 4.93 -7.27 -14.02
C ARG A 122 5.20 -6.23 -12.94
N PRO A 123 5.90 -6.59 -11.85
CA PRO A 123 6.11 -5.68 -10.74
C PRO A 123 6.86 -4.40 -11.17
N PRO A 124 6.37 -3.19 -10.82
CA PRO A 124 7.05 -1.92 -11.13
C PRO A 124 8.29 -1.63 -10.29
N GLY A 125 8.79 -2.62 -9.53
CA GLY A 125 10.07 -2.53 -8.83
C GLY A 125 11.29 -2.80 -9.72
N MET A 126 11.06 -2.92 -11.03
CA MET A 126 12.06 -3.11 -12.08
C MET A 126 11.91 -1.96 -13.08
N ASP A 127 13.04 -1.43 -13.57
CA ASP A 127 13.08 -0.22 -14.40
C ASP A 127 12.19 -0.30 -15.64
N GLU A 128 12.20 -1.42 -16.38
CA GLU A 128 11.42 -1.56 -17.61
C GLU A 128 9.91 -1.61 -17.34
N ASN A 129 9.49 -2.23 -16.23
CA ASN A 129 8.09 -2.29 -15.85
C ASN A 129 7.59 -0.96 -15.31
N LEU A 130 8.41 -0.24 -14.52
CA LEU A 130 8.04 1.09 -14.04
C LEU A 130 7.88 2.06 -15.19
N THR A 131 8.83 2.07 -16.12
CA THR A 131 8.79 2.94 -17.31
C THR A 131 7.51 2.70 -18.10
N ALA A 132 7.22 1.43 -18.43
CA ALA A 132 6.06 1.07 -19.21
C ALA A 132 4.73 1.42 -18.50
N MET A 133 4.66 1.20 -17.18
CA MET A 133 3.49 1.57 -16.38
C MET A 133 3.28 3.09 -16.37
N LEU A 134 4.32 3.87 -16.11
CA LEU A 134 4.24 5.34 -16.09
C LEU A 134 3.81 5.90 -17.44
N THR A 135 4.34 5.36 -18.54
CA THR A 135 3.91 5.73 -19.89
C THR A 135 2.45 5.37 -20.14
N GLU A 136 1.97 4.20 -19.73
CA GLU A 136 0.55 3.81 -19.83
C GLU A 136 -0.36 4.75 -19.01
N MET A 137 0.13 5.25 -17.87
CA MET A 137 -0.55 6.28 -17.07
C MET A 137 -0.50 7.69 -17.69
N GLY A 138 0.13 7.88 -18.85
CA GLY A 138 0.31 9.18 -19.49
C GLY A 138 1.29 10.10 -18.76
N ARG A 139 2.21 9.55 -17.96
CA ARG A 139 3.24 10.29 -17.23
C ARG A 139 4.57 10.28 -17.99
N ASP A 140 5.36 11.33 -17.80
CA ASP A 140 6.73 11.39 -18.32
C ASP A 140 7.65 10.50 -17.45
N ALA A 141 7.82 9.25 -17.90
CA ALA A 141 8.64 8.27 -17.22
C ALA A 141 10.10 8.73 -17.08
N GLY A 142 10.66 9.43 -18.09
CA GLY A 142 12.05 9.90 -18.03
C GLY A 142 12.26 10.94 -16.94
N THR A 143 11.36 11.93 -16.85
CA THR A 143 11.39 12.93 -15.79
C THR A 143 11.20 12.31 -14.41
N ILE A 144 10.28 11.35 -14.27
CA ILE A 144 10.04 10.65 -12.99
C ILE A 144 11.27 9.83 -12.58
N LEU A 145 11.83 9.02 -13.48
CA LEU A 145 13.02 8.20 -13.22
C LEU A 145 14.21 9.06 -12.79
N ASN A 146 14.43 10.20 -13.46
CA ASN A 146 15.49 11.13 -13.06
C ASN A 146 15.30 11.65 -11.63
N ARG A 147 14.06 11.97 -11.24
CA ARG A 147 13.76 12.52 -9.91
C ARG A 147 13.83 11.49 -8.79
N ILE A 148 13.40 10.25 -9.04
CA ILE A 148 13.48 9.19 -8.03
C ILE A 148 14.92 8.70 -7.83
N ASN A 149 15.80 8.90 -8.82
CA ASN A 149 17.23 8.60 -8.73
C ASN A 149 18.08 9.80 -8.26
N ALA A 150 17.47 10.96 -8.04
CA ALA A 150 18.15 12.14 -7.52
C ALA A 150 18.53 11.95 -6.03
N VAL A 151 19.62 12.60 -5.60
CA VAL A 151 20.18 12.46 -4.24
C VAL A 151 19.19 12.90 -3.16
N GLU A 152 18.30 13.84 -3.47
CA GLU A 152 17.28 14.35 -2.56
C GLU A 152 16.23 13.29 -2.20
N MET A 153 16.08 12.23 -3.01
CA MET A 153 15.14 11.15 -2.73
C MET A 153 15.49 10.42 -1.43
N ASP A 154 16.77 10.24 -1.12
CA ASP A 154 17.20 9.54 0.11
C ASP A 154 16.77 10.28 1.38
N ALA A 155 16.80 11.62 1.36
CA ALA A 155 16.31 12.44 2.46
C ALA A 155 14.79 12.27 2.64
N LYS A 156 14.02 12.21 1.54
CA LYS A 156 12.57 11.97 1.58
C LYS A 156 12.24 10.57 2.09
N MET A 157 12.98 9.55 1.65
CA MET A 157 12.83 8.19 2.15
C MET A 157 13.10 8.11 3.65
N THR A 158 14.12 8.81 4.14
CA THR A 158 14.47 8.90 5.57
C THR A 158 13.36 9.59 6.35
N ALA A 159 12.90 10.77 5.90
CA ALA A 159 11.81 11.50 6.55
C ALA A 159 10.52 10.66 6.65
N SER A 160 10.16 9.93 5.59
CA SER A 160 8.99 9.03 5.61
C SER A 160 9.12 7.89 6.63
N ALA A 161 10.33 7.37 6.85
CA ALA A 161 10.59 6.36 7.86
C ALA A 161 10.50 6.96 9.28
N ASP A 162 11.05 8.16 9.47
CA ASP A 162 11.06 8.85 10.77
C ASP A 162 9.64 9.21 11.22
N GLU A 163 8.81 9.69 10.29
CA GLU A 163 7.38 9.90 10.52
C GLU A 163 6.68 8.60 10.93
N ALA A 164 6.91 7.50 10.19
CA ALA A 164 6.34 6.20 10.50
C ALA A 164 6.76 5.68 11.89
N ARG A 165 8.02 5.92 12.30
CA ARG A 165 8.50 5.58 13.65
C ARG A 165 7.83 6.43 14.72
N ALA A 166 7.67 7.73 14.49
CA ALA A 166 7.00 8.63 15.43
C ALA A 166 5.54 8.22 15.67
N LEU A 167 4.88 7.66 14.66
CA LEU A 167 3.52 7.12 14.73
C LEU A 167 3.45 5.67 15.24
N GLY A 168 4.59 4.99 15.43
CA GLY A 168 4.64 3.61 15.90
C GLY A 168 4.21 2.58 14.85
N LEU A 169 4.38 2.85 13.55
CA LEU A 169 4.05 1.91 12.47
C LEU A 169 5.13 0.83 12.35
N PHE A 170 4.77 -0.40 11.96
CA PHE A 170 5.72 -1.54 11.92
C PHE A 170 5.50 -2.56 10.78
N GLY A 171 4.53 -2.32 9.91
CA GLY A 171 4.08 -3.24 8.85
C GLY A 171 3.18 -2.49 7.88
N SER A 172 2.67 -3.11 6.81
CA SER A 172 1.80 -2.40 5.85
C SER A 172 0.64 -3.30 5.41
N PRO A 173 -0.59 -2.78 5.27
CA PRO A 173 -1.00 -1.37 5.41
C PRO A 173 -1.27 -0.91 6.85
N HIS A 174 -1.21 0.39 7.08
CA HIS A 174 -1.69 1.05 8.32
C HIS A 174 -2.71 2.14 8.00
N PHE A 175 -3.61 2.41 8.95
CA PHE A 175 -4.55 3.52 8.91
C PHE A 175 -4.38 4.32 10.20
N VAL A 176 -4.18 5.63 10.07
CA VAL A 176 -4.04 6.55 11.20
C VAL A 176 -5.21 7.52 11.20
N VAL A 177 -5.87 7.65 12.34
CA VAL A 177 -6.99 8.58 12.55
C VAL A 177 -6.76 9.38 13.83
N GLY A 178 -6.25 10.60 13.68
CA GLY A 178 -5.80 11.39 14.81
C GLY A 178 -4.62 10.74 15.50
N ARG A 179 -4.84 10.10 16.66
CA ARG A 179 -3.81 9.40 17.44
C ARG A 179 -3.94 7.87 17.40
N GLU A 180 -5.03 7.37 16.82
CA GLU A 180 -5.27 5.93 16.75
C GLU A 180 -4.63 5.32 15.50
N VAL A 181 -4.11 4.11 15.68
CA VAL A 181 -3.37 3.37 14.66
C VAL A 181 -4.01 1.99 14.48
N PHE A 182 -4.37 1.67 13.24
CA PHE A 182 -4.95 0.39 12.84
C PHE A 182 -4.02 -0.28 11.84
N TRP A 183 -3.75 -1.57 12.02
CA TRP A 183 -2.80 -2.32 11.19
C TRP A 183 -3.45 -3.51 10.50
N GLY A 184 -3.23 -3.63 9.19
CA GLY A 184 -3.70 -4.74 8.37
C GLY A 184 -5.00 -4.42 7.64
N ASP A 185 -5.18 -5.06 6.48
CA ASP A 185 -6.38 -4.90 5.65
C ASP A 185 -7.68 -5.26 6.39
N ASP A 186 -7.63 -6.20 7.34
CA ASP A 186 -8.77 -6.54 8.21
C ASP A 186 -9.18 -5.45 9.19
N ARG A 187 -8.38 -4.39 9.33
CA ARG A 187 -8.69 -3.24 10.20
C ARG A 187 -9.12 -2.01 9.43
N LEU A 188 -9.31 -2.13 8.11
CA LEU A 188 -9.76 -1.05 7.25
C LEU A 188 -11.13 -0.52 7.73
N GLU A 189 -12.12 -1.39 7.90
CA GLU A 189 -13.45 -1.00 8.36
C GLU A 189 -13.45 -0.41 9.78
N ASP A 190 -12.59 -0.92 10.67
CA ASP A 190 -12.41 -0.42 12.04
C ASP A 190 -11.93 1.03 12.02
N ALA A 191 -10.93 1.34 11.18
CA ALA A 191 -10.39 2.69 11.04
C ALA A 191 -11.45 3.67 10.50
N PHE A 192 -12.25 3.25 9.52
CA PHE A 192 -13.33 4.08 8.98
C PHE A 192 -14.47 4.30 10.00
N SER A 193 -14.83 3.26 10.77
CA SER A 193 -15.78 3.42 11.88
C SER A 193 -15.27 4.42 12.91
N TRP A 194 -13.99 4.32 13.26
CA TRP A 194 -13.36 5.25 14.19
C TRP A 194 -13.36 6.69 13.65
N ALA A 195 -13.01 6.89 12.39
CA ALA A 195 -13.05 8.20 11.72
C ALA A 195 -14.42 8.89 11.79
N ARG A 196 -15.51 8.12 11.74
CA ARG A 196 -16.88 8.66 11.83
C ARG A 196 -17.37 8.87 13.25
N SER A 197 -16.97 8.01 14.19
CA SER A 197 -17.67 7.86 15.48
C SER A 197 -16.79 7.89 16.72
N GLY A 198 -15.47 7.90 16.57
CA GLY A 198 -14.51 7.81 17.68
C GLY A 198 -14.50 6.45 18.38
N ARG A 199 -15.07 5.40 17.77
CA ARG A 199 -15.07 4.03 18.27
C ARG A 199 -15.14 3.00 17.14
N VAL A 200 -14.67 1.79 17.42
CA VAL A 200 -14.85 0.63 16.53
C VAL A 200 -16.29 0.12 16.68
N ILE A 201 -17.01 0.03 15.57
CA ILE A 201 -18.40 -0.44 15.52
C ILE A 201 -18.41 -1.67 14.60
N GLU A 202 -18.98 -2.76 15.09
CA GLU A 202 -19.19 -3.97 14.31
C GLU A 202 -20.05 -3.65 13.08
N GLN A 203 -19.56 -4.00 11.90
CA GLN A 203 -20.33 -3.82 10.68
C GLN A 203 -21.49 -4.83 10.66
N PRO A 204 -22.72 -4.41 10.30
CA PRO A 204 -23.84 -5.33 10.16
C PRO A 204 -23.48 -6.48 9.23
N ALA A 205 -23.82 -7.71 9.63
CA ALA A 205 -23.69 -8.90 8.80
C ALA A 205 -24.50 -8.70 7.51
N GLY A 206 -23.82 -8.43 6.39
CA GLY A 206 -24.44 -8.05 5.11
C GLY A 206 -23.87 -6.77 4.47
N SER A 207 -23.03 -6.02 5.19
CA SER A 207 -22.37 -4.80 4.69
C SER A 207 -20.99 -5.06 4.07
N ARG A 208 -20.48 -6.29 4.21
CA ARG A 208 -19.25 -6.71 3.54
C ARG A 208 -19.61 -6.98 2.08
N PRO A 209 -18.93 -6.32 1.13
CA PRO A 209 -19.21 -6.48 -0.30
C PRO A 209 -19.09 -7.93 -0.73
#